data_AF-A0A4Y2EG92-F1
#
_entry.id   AF-A0A4Y2EG92-F1
#
_cell.length_a   1.000
_cell.length_b   1.000
_cell.length_c   1.000
_cell.angle_alpha   90.00
_cell.angle_beta   90.00
_cell.angle_gamma   90.00
#
_symmetry.space_group_name_H-M   'P 1'
#
loop_
_entity.id
_entity.type
_entity.pdbx_description
1 polymer ?
#
loop_
_entity_poly.entity_id
_entity_poly.type
_entity_poly.pdbx_seq_one_letter_code
_entity_poly.pdbx_strand_id
1 'polypeptide(L)'
;MTFGWVRLLGLLIFAGTDVGVALYSRYVEDEKSRTSYAAHFAGALAGLMIGMVCLRNLKIKKWEQIVSWTLFGVFCVLMLFAILWNAFYTSYYPPQVYD
;
A
#
# COMPACT_ATOMS: atom_id res chain seq x y z
N MET A 1 8.31 28.27 6.49
CA MET A 1 8.43 26.84 6.15
C MET A 1 9.89 26.44 6.32
N THR A 2 10.33 26.09 7.54
CA THR A 2 11.77 26.09 7.87
C THR A 2 12.44 24.71 7.93
N PHE A 3 11.71 23.58 7.86
CA PHE A 3 12.34 22.25 7.98
C PHE A 3 11.73 21.17 7.07
N GLY A 4 11.45 21.48 5.80
CA GLY A 4 10.99 20.46 4.83
C GLY A 4 11.96 19.28 4.69
N TRP A 5 13.25 19.54 4.84
CA TRP A 5 14.33 18.55 4.81
C TRP A 5 14.29 17.57 5.99
N VAL A 6 13.90 18.00 7.19
CA VAL A 6 13.77 17.11 8.36
C VAL A 6 12.63 16.11 8.16
N ARG A 7 11.51 16.58 7.58
CA ARG A 7 10.38 15.71 7.22
C ARG A 7 10.79 14.69 6.15
N LEU A 8 11.57 15.11 5.16
CA LEU A 8 12.09 14.22 4.11
C LEU A 8 13.04 13.16 4.71
N LEU A 9 13.94 13.56 5.60
CA LEU A 9 14.85 12.67 6.31
C LEU A 9 14.10 11.63 7.14
N GLY A 10 13.09 12.06 7.90
CA GLY A 10 12.24 11.13 8.67
C GLY A 10 11.53 10.12 7.78
N LEU A 11 10.97 10.56 6.63
CA LEU A 11 10.34 9.67 5.66
C LEU A 11 11.33 8.69 5.02
N LEU A 12 12.55 9.14 4.70
CA LEU A 12 13.60 8.29 4.14
C LEU A 12 14.06 7.22 5.12
N ILE A 13 14.27 7.59 6.39
CA ILE A 13 14.65 6.63 7.42
C ILE A 13 13.53 5.61 7.61
N PHE A 14 12.28 6.08 7.75
CA PHE A 14 11.13 5.19 7.94
C PHE A 14 10.95 4.20 6.77
N ALA A 15 10.92 4.70 5.53
CA ALA A 15 10.78 3.86 4.35
C ALA A 15 12.00 2.93 4.15
N GLY A 16 13.21 3.41 4.44
CA GLY A 16 14.43 2.62 4.38
C GLY A 16 14.44 1.48 5.40
N THR A 17 14.01 1.74 6.64
CA THR A 17 13.89 0.70 7.68
C THR A 17 12.83 -0.33 7.29
N ASP A 18 11.67 0.08 6.79
CA ASP A 18 10.59 -0.83 6.38
C ASP A 18 11.04 -1.77 5.26
N VAL A 19 11.68 -1.22 4.21
CA VAL A 19 12.27 -2.01 3.11
C VAL A 19 13.42 -2.88 3.61
N GLY A 20 14.26 -2.36 4.51
CA GLY A 20 15.39 -3.10 5.08
C GLY A 20 14.95 -4.32 5.89
N VAL A 21 13.90 -4.20 6.69
CA VAL A 21 13.31 -5.32 7.45
C VAL A 21 12.70 -6.35 6.50
N ALA A 22 12.00 -5.91 5.44
CA ALA A 22 11.44 -6.79 4.42
C ALA A 22 12.53 -7.56 3.63
N LEU A 23 13.68 -6.93 3.38
CA LEU A 23 14.83 -7.59 2.76
C LEU A 23 15.54 -8.54 3.73
N TYR A 24 15.72 -8.14 5.00
CA TYR A 24 16.38 -8.96 6.01
C TYR A 24 15.63 -10.26 6.27
N SER A 25 14.32 -10.18 6.52
CA SER A 25 13.45 -11.36 6.68
C SER A 25 13.48 -12.28 5.47
N ARG A 26 13.63 -11.72 4.25
CA ARG A 26 13.69 -12.49 3.02
C ARG A 26 15.04 -13.18 2.77
N TYR A 27 16.16 -12.52 3.04
CA TYR A 27 17.49 -13.03 2.69
C TYR A 27 18.20 -13.74 3.85
N VAL A 28 17.82 -13.45 5.11
CA VAL A 28 18.50 -13.96 6.29
C VAL A 28 17.66 -14.99 7.04
N GLU A 29 16.35 -14.79 7.15
CA GLU A 29 15.49 -15.70 7.93
C GLU A 29 14.94 -16.88 7.11
N ASP A 30 15.25 -16.95 5.81
CA ASP A 30 14.73 -17.92 4.82
C ASP A 30 13.22 -18.16 4.96
N GLU A 31 12.50 -17.16 5.48
CA GLU A 31 11.06 -17.12 5.44
C GLU A 31 10.70 -17.01 3.96
N LYS A 32 10.29 -18.13 3.38
CA LYS A 32 9.54 -18.18 2.13
C LYS A 32 8.26 -17.40 2.36
N SER A 33 8.35 -16.08 2.24
CA SER A 33 7.24 -15.15 2.34
C SER A 33 6.20 -15.61 1.32
N ARG A 34 5.17 -16.30 1.81
CA ARG A 34 4.03 -16.79 1.04
C ARG A 34 3.13 -15.64 0.57
N THR A 35 3.54 -14.40 0.78
CA THR A 35 2.86 -13.24 0.24
C THR A 35 3.11 -13.18 -1.26
N SER A 36 2.02 -13.22 -2.03
CA SER A 36 2.08 -13.14 -3.49
C SER A 36 2.76 -11.83 -3.90
N TYR A 37 3.68 -11.87 -4.87
CA TYR A 37 4.29 -10.66 -5.46
C TYR A 37 3.23 -9.66 -5.94
N ALA A 38 2.08 -10.17 -6.41
CA ALA A 38 0.94 -9.35 -6.79
C ALA A 38 0.34 -8.59 -5.60
N ALA A 39 0.31 -9.19 -4.41
CA ALA A 39 -0.20 -8.55 -3.20
C ALA A 39 0.76 -7.46 -2.70
N HIS A 40 2.08 -7.69 -2.76
CA HIS A 40 3.07 -6.67 -2.40
C HIS A 40 3.03 -5.48 -3.37
N PHE A 41 2.90 -5.74 -4.68
CA PHE A 41 2.80 -4.69 -5.69
C PHE A 41 1.48 -3.92 -5.58
N ALA A 42 0.36 -4.62 -5.39
CA ALA A 42 -0.94 -3.98 -5.17
C ALA A 42 -0.96 -3.15 -3.87
N GLY A 43 -0.33 -3.64 -2.79
CA GLY A 43 -0.17 -2.90 -1.55
C GLY A 43 0.69 -1.65 -1.71
N ALA A 44 1.80 -1.72 -2.45
CA ALA A 44 2.64 -0.57 -2.76
C ALA A 44 1.87 0.47 -3.60
N LEU A 45 1.10 0.03 -4.60
CA LEU A 45 0.27 0.91 -5.43
C LEU A 45 -0.84 1.57 -4.61
N ALA A 46 -1.50 0.82 -3.73
CA ALA A 46 -2.51 1.34 -2.79
C ALA A 46 -1.92 2.37 -1.82
N GLY A 47 -0.75 2.07 -1.24
CA GLY A 47 -0.01 2.98 -0.37
C GLY A 47 0.40 4.26 -1.09
N LEU A 48 0.80 4.17 -2.37
CA LEU A 48 1.13 5.32 -3.20
C LEU A 48 -0.12 6.17 -3.51
N MET A 49 -1.26 5.54 -3.81
CA MET A 49 -2.53 6.23 -4.04
C MET A 49 -3.01 6.99 -2.79
N ILE A 50 -3.03 6.33 -1.62
CA ILE A 50 -3.41 6.97 -0.34
C ILE A 50 -2.37 8.01 0.08
N GLY A 51 -1.09 7.72 -0.13
CA GLY A 51 0.02 8.63 0.16
C GLY A 51 -0.08 9.96 -0.57
N MET A 52 -0.52 9.95 -1.84
CA MET A 52 -0.78 11.19 -2.59
C MET A 52 -2.00 11.99 -2.11
N VAL A 53 -2.93 11.36 -1.40
CA VAL A 53 -4.06 12.07 -0.76
C VAL A 53 -3.63 12.64 0.60
N CYS A 54 -2.85 11.87 1.36
CA CYS A 54 -2.49 12.20 2.74
C CYS A 54 -1.30 13.18 2.82
N LEU A 55 -0.28 13.03 1.97
CA LEU A 55 0.84 13.97 1.88
C LEU A 55 0.48 15.13 0.95
N ARG A 56 -0.13 16.18 1.51
CA ARG A 56 -0.33 17.44 0.79
C ARG A 56 1.01 18.07 0.39
N ASN A 57 1.12 18.40 -0.89
CA ASN A 57 2.28 19.07 -1.46
C ASN A 57 2.45 20.49 -0.85
N LEU A 58 3.70 20.98 -0.75
CA LEU A 58 4.00 22.29 -0.12
C LEU A 58 3.40 23.47 -0.92
N LYS A 59 3.16 23.30 -2.22
CA LYS A 59 2.35 24.17 -3.07
C LYS A 59 1.34 23.30 -3.82
N ILE A 60 0.08 23.33 -3.38
CA ILE A 60 -0.99 22.55 -3.99
C ILE A 60 -1.40 23.20 -5.31
N LYS A 61 -1.15 22.52 -6.43
CA LYS A 61 -1.75 22.89 -7.72
C LYS A 61 -3.11 22.21 -7.85
N LYS A 62 -4.11 22.91 -8.43
CA LYS A 62 -5.48 22.37 -8.57
C LYS A 62 -5.53 21.03 -9.33
N TRP A 63 -4.63 20.84 -10.30
CA TRP A 63 -4.51 19.57 -11.05
C TRP A 63 -4.04 18.39 -10.19
N GLU A 64 -3.12 18.61 -9.25
CA GLU A 64 -2.64 17.54 -8.34
C GLU A 64 -3.79 17.04 -7.45
N GLN A 65 -4.67 17.96 -7.03
CA GLN A 65 -5.84 17.60 -6.24
C GLN A 65 -6.81 16.73 -7.05
N ILE A 66 -7.10 17.10 -8.31
CA ILE A 66 -7.98 16.31 -9.19
C ILE A 66 -7.41 14.90 -9.43
N VAL A 67 -6.11 14.79 -9.72
CA VAL A 67 -5.44 13.50 -9.91
C VAL A 67 -5.49 12.65 -8.64
N SER A 68 -5.25 13.25 -7.47
CA SER A 68 -5.29 12.57 -6.17
C SER A 68 -6.68 12.02 -5.84
N TRP A 69 -7.74 12.81 -6.05
CA TRP A 69 -9.13 12.35 -5.89
C TRP A 69 -9.52 11.27 -6.91
N THR A 70 -9.02 11.35 -8.14
CA THR A 70 -9.28 10.34 -9.18
C THR A 70 -8.64 9.00 -8.81
N LEU A 71 -7.38 9.02 -8.37
CA LEU A 71 -6.66 7.82 -7.92
C LEU A 71 -7.30 7.22 -6.67
N PHE A 72 -7.74 8.04 -5.73
CA PHE A 72 -8.51 7.58 -4.57
C PHE A 72 -9.83 6.91 -4.98
N GLY A 73 -10.57 7.50 -5.92
CA GLY A 73 -11.78 6.91 -6.47
C GLY A 73 -11.53 5.53 -7.08
N VAL A 74 -10.49 5.40 -7.90
CA VAL A 74 -10.09 4.11 -8.51
C VAL A 74 -9.72 3.09 -7.44
N PHE A 75 -8.96 3.49 -6.41
CA PHE A 75 -8.63 2.62 -5.27
C PHE A 75 -9.88 2.11 -4.56
N CYS A 76 -10.84 3.00 -4.25
CA CYS A 76 -12.08 2.61 -3.59
C CYS A 76 -12.90 1.62 -4.42
N VAL A 77 -12.98 1.80 -5.74
CA VAL A 77 -13.68 0.87 -6.64
C VAL A 77 -13.02 -0.51 -6.63
N LEU A 78 -11.69 -0.57 -6.73
CA LEU A 78 -10.94 -1.83 -6.70
C LEU A 78 -11.09 -2.54 -5.34
N MET A 79 -11.05 -1.78 -4.23
CA MET A 79 -11.23 -2.31 -2.88
C MET A 79 -12.65 -2.86 -2.70
N LEU A 80 -13.67 -2.11 -3.11
CA LEU A 80 -15.06 -2.57 -3.09
C LEU A 80 -15.23 -3.85 -3.91
N PHE A 81 -14.68 -3.89 -5.12
CA PHE A 81 -14.72 -5.09 -5.93
C PHE A 81 -14.09 -6.30 -5.22
N ALA A 82 -12.90 -6.13 -4.62
CA ALA A 82 -12.23 -7.21 -3.89
C ALA A 82 -13.05 -7.70 -2.67
N ILE A 83 -13.66 -6.77 -1.92
CA ILE A 83 -14.53 -7.09 -0.77
C ILE A 83 -15.77 -7.85 -1.24
N LEU A 84 -16.48 -7.33 -2.24
CA LEU A 84 -17.70 -7.97 -2.76
C LEU A 84 -17.40 -9.33 -3.36
N TRP A 85 -16.27 -9.48 -4.05
CA TRP A 85 -15.80 -10.77 -4.56
C TRP A 85 -15.55 -11.77 -3.43
N ASN A 86 -14.84 -11.38 -2.37
CA ASN A 86 -14.62 -12.27 -1.21
C ASN A 86 -15.94 -12.57 -0.46
N ALA A 87 -16.86 -11.61 -0.38
CA ALA A 87 -18.11 -11.76 0.37
C ALA A 87 -19.15 -12.63 -0.36
N PHE A 88 -19.25 -12.53 -1.69
CA PHE A 88 -20.24 -13.26 -2.47
C PHE A 88 -19.72 -14.60 -3.03
N TYR A 89 -18.41 -14.76 -3.23
CA TYR A 89 -17.80 -16.00 -3.73
C TYR A 89 -17.14 -16.83 -2.62
N THR A 90 -17.91 -17.23 -1.62
CA THR A 90 -17.45 -18.11 -0.53
C THR A 90 -17.23 -19.56 -0.97
N SER A 91 -17.79 -19.97 -2.11
CA SER A 91 -17.65 -21.31 -2.70
C SER A 91 -16.23 -21.64 -3.22
N TYR A 92 -15.34 -20.65 -3.29
CA TYR A 92 -13.96 -20.85 -3.78
C TYR A 92 -12.99 -21.28 -2.67
N TYR A 93 -13.36 -21.13 -1.40
CA TYR A 93 -12.48 -21.53 -0.29
C TYR A 93 -12.55 -23.05 -0.08
N PRO A 94 -11.41 -23.73 0.11
CA PRO A 94 -11.41 -25.14 0.48
C PRO A 94 -12.15 -25.32 1.82
N PRO A 95 -12.85 -26.44 2.02
CA PRO A 95 -13.52 -26.72 3.28
C PRO A 95 -12.50 -26.65 4.42
N GLN A 96 -12.86 -25.93 5.48
CA GLN A 96 -12.04 -25.81 6.69
C GLN A 96 -12.04 -27.19 7.37
N VAL A 97 -10.96 -27.96 7.20
CA VAL A 97 -10.73 -29.18 7.98
C VAL A 97 -10.27 -28.73 9.36
N TYR A 98 -11.17 -28.79 10.33
CA TYR A 98 -10.84 -28.65 11.74
C TYR A 98 -10.49 -30.05 12.27
N ASP A 99 -9.20 -30.28 12.55
CA ASP A 99 -8.75 -31.38 13.41
C ASP A 99 -8.87 -30.99 14.89
#